data_AF-X1UC38-F1
#
_entry.id   AF-X1UC38-F1
#
_cell.length_a   1.000
_cell.length_b   1.000
_cell.length_c   1.000
_cell.angle_alpha   90.00
_cell.angle_beta   90.00
_cell.angle_gamma   90.00
#
_symmetry.space_group_name_H-M   'P 1'
#
loop_
_entity.id
_entity.type
_entity.pdbx_description
1 polymer ?
#
loop_
_entity_poly.entity_id
_entity_poly.type
_entity_poly.pdbx_seq_one_letter_code
_entity_poly.pdbx_strand_id
1 'polypeptide(L)' 'TEILFHVPLLCEEKSIPYCYVATKKELGNAARINIASSAVAIETIGTGNDKALEDIIKKLEVLKK' A
#
# COMPACT_ATOMS: atom_id res chain seq x y z
N THR A 1 11.06 -13.09 7.24
CA THR A 1 11.25 -12.04 6.21
C THR A 1 11.49 -10.71 6.90
N GLU A 2 12.75 -10.37 7.19
CA GLU A 2 13.17 -9.10 7.82
C GLU A 2 12.89 -7.86 6.96
N ILE A 3 12.66 -8.04 5.66
CA ILE A 3 12.53 -6.96 4.67
C ILE A 3 11.37 -6.00 4.99
N LEU A 4 10.32 -6.48 5.67
CA LEU A 4 9.14 -5.66 6.00
C LEU A 4 9.28 -4.87 7.30
N PHE A 5 10.32 -5.11 8.11
CA PHE A 5 10.42 -4.49 9.45
C PHE A 5 10.82 -3.01 9.36
N HIS A 6 11.65 -2.66 8.38
CA HIS A 6 12.12 -1.29 8.15
C HIS A 6 11.22 -0.47 7.22
N VAL A 7 10.31 -1.12 6.49
CA VAL A 7 9.41 -0.44 5.55
C VAL A 7 8.42 0.50 6.27
N PRO A 8 7.72 0.09 7.36
CA PRO A 8 6.79 0.97 8.08
C PRO A 8 7.50 2.20 8.67
N LEU A 9 8.68 2.00 9.27
CA LEU A 9 9.46 3.07 9.88
C LEU A 9 9.87 4.12 8.82
N LEU A 10 10.35 3.66 7.66
CA LEU A 10 10.71 4.56 6.56
C LEU A 10 9.48 5.27 5.98
N CYS A 11 8.32 4.59 5.91
CA CYS A 11 7.07 5.21 5.49
C CYS A 11 6.60 6.28 6.48
N GLU A 12 6.82 6.10 7.78
CA GLU A 12 6.52 7.12 8.79
C GLU A 12 7.45 8.33 8.68
N GLU A 13 8.76 8.12 8.56
CA GLU A 13 9.73 9.21 8.41
C GLU A 13 9.47 10.04 7.15
N LYS A 14 9.07 9.40 6.05
CA LYS A 14 8.76 10.08 4.78
C LYS A 14 7.29 10.52 4.67
N SER A 15 6.48 10.34 5.71
CA SER A 15 5.04 10.64 5.68
C SER A 15 4.28 9.97 4.51
N ILE A 16 4.70 8.76 4.13
CA ILE A 16 4.08 7.98 3.06
C ILE A 16 2.89 7.19 3.64
N PRO A 17 1.69 7.30 3.06
CA PRO A 17 0.53 6.51 3.48
C PRO A 17 0.75 5.03 3.15
N TYR A 18 0.49 4.15 4.12
CA TYR A 18 0.62 2.70 3.97
C TYR A 18 -0.51 1.98 4.70
N CYS A 19 -0.92 0.81 4.18
CA CYS A 19 -1.83 -0.13 4.86
C CYS A 19 -1.19 -1.51 4.97
N TYR A 20 -1.74 -2.29 5.91
CA TYR A 20 -1.56 -3.73 5.93
C TYR A 20 -2.76 -4.41 5.27
N VAL A 21 -2.49 -5.49 4.56
CA VAL A 21 -3.50 -6.37 3.98
C VAL A 21 -3.43 -7.74 4.64
N ALA A 22 -4.57 -8.44 4.68
CA ALA A 22 -4.69 -9.70 5.39
C ALA A 22 -3.82 -10.82 4.77
N THR A 23 -3.71 -10.87 3.44
CA THR A 23 -2.96 -11.94 2.76
C THR A 23 -2.07 -11.43 1.62
N LYS A 24 -0.88 -12.02 1.51
CA LYS A 24 0.08 -11.74 0.43
C LYS A 24 -0.46 -12.14 -0.96
N LYS A 25 -1.36 -13.13 -0.99
CA LYS A 25 -1.98 -13.64 -2.21
C LYS A 25 -2.98 -12.65 -2.79
N GLU A 26 -3.80 -12.02 -1.93
CA GLU A 26 -4.71 -10.96 -2.36
C GLU A 26 -3.95 -9.74 -2.87
N LEU A 27 -2.85 -9.35 -2.22
CA LEU A 27 -2.02 -8.23 -2.69
C LEU A 27 -1.47 -8.47 -4.11
N GLY A 28 -0.91 -9.67 -4.35
CA GLY A 28 -0.42 -10.06 -5.67
C GLY A 28 -1.52 -10.04 -6.72
N ASN A 29 -2.68 -10.64 -6.39
CA ASN A 29 -3.82 -10.69 -7.29
C ASN A 29 -4.37 -9.28 -7.62
N ALA A 30 -4.44 -8.39 -6.62
CA ALA A 30 -4.85 -6.99 -6.80
C ALA A 30 -3.89 -6.21 -7.70
N ALA A 31 -2.58 -6.47 -7.58
CA ALA A 31 -1.56 -5.92 -8.46
C ALA A 31 -1.49 -6.60 -9.84
N ARG A 32 -2.39 -7.58 -10.12
CA ARG A 32 -2.37 -8.44 -11.33
C ARG A 32 -1.06 -9.21 -11.50
N ILE A 33 -0.40 -9.54 -10.40
CA ILE A 33 0.83 -10.34 -10.37
C ILE A 33 0.45 -11.76 -9.94
N ASN A 34 0.88 -12.77 -10.69
CA ASN A 34 0.57 -14.18 -10.40
C ASN A 34 1.41 -14.78 -9.24
N ILE A 35 2.00 -13.92 -8.41
CA ILE A 35 2.93 -14.28 -7.34
C ILE A 35 2.51 -13.53 -6.08
N ALA A 36 2.59 -14.18 -4.93
CA ALA A 36 2.32 -13.55 -3.65
C ALA A 36 3.32 -12.40 -3.41
N SER A 37 2.82 -11.17 -3.30
CA SER A 37 3.65 -10.00 -3.03
C SER A 37 3.67 -9.68 -1.54
N SER A 38 4.86 -9.39 -1.01
CA SER A 38 5.02 -9.00 0.40
C SER A 38 4.80 -7.49 0.61
N ALA A 39 5.05 -6.67 -0.41
CA ALA A 39 4.81 -5.22 -0.40
C ALA A 39 4.55 -4.73 -1.83
N VAL A 40 3.68 -3.73 -1.98
CA VAL A 40 3.41 -3.06 -3.26
C VAL A 40 3.43 -1.56 -3.00
N ALA A 41 4.12 -0.83 -3.87
CA ALA A 41 4.15 0.63 -3.85
C ALA A 41 3.54 1.15 -5.16
N ILE A 42 2.73 2.19 -5.07
CA ILE A 42 2.13 2.87 -6.21
C ILE A 42 3.01 4.11 -6.49
N GLU A 43 3.82 4.06 -7.53
CA GLU A 43 4.71 5.18 -7.91
C GLU A 43 3.99 6.18 -8.83
N THR A 44 3.23 5.67 -9.79
CA THR A 44 2.49 6.49 -10.76
C THR A 44 1.05 6.02 -10.83
N ILE A 45 0.15 6.98 -10.75
CA ILE A 45 -1.29 6.74 -10.85
C ILE A 45 -1.69 7.02 -12.29
N GLY A 46 -2.44 6.10 -12.91
CA GLY A 46 -2.95 6.31 -14.27
C GLY A 46 -3.90 7.50 -14.32
N THR A 47 -3.94 8.21 -15.45
CA THR A 47 -4.78 9.40 -15.68
C THR A 47 -6.24 9.17 -15.31
N GLY A 48 -6.76 9.96 -14.36
CA GLY A 48 -8.17 9.92 -13.94
C GLY A 48 -8.47 9.18 -12.63
N ASN A 49 -7.47 8.63 -11.94
CA ASN A 49 -7.66 7.94 -10.66
C ASN A 49 -7.31 8.79 -9.42
N ASP A 50 -7.08 10.10 -9.58
CA ASP A 50 -6.69 11.01 -8.50
C ASP A 50 -7.74 11.05 -7.37
N LYS A 51 -9.03 11.09 -7.74
CA LYS A 51 -10.13 11.06 -6.77
C LYS A 51 -10.17 9.76 -5.97
N ALA A 52 -9.91 8.62 -6.64
CA ALA A 52 -9.89 7.32 -5.98
C ALA A 52 -8.71 7.23 -5.00
N LEU A 53 -7.56 7.81 -5.33
CA LEU A 53 -6.42 7.88 -4.42
C LEU A 53 -6.77 8.71 -3.17
N GLU A 54 -7.34 9.90 -3.33
CA GLU A 54 -7.73 10.74 -2.19
C GLU A 54 -8.71 10.03 -1.25
N ASP A 55 -9.70 9.32 -1.79
CA ASP A 55 -10.63 8.53 -1.00
C ASP A 55 -9.93 7.37 -0.25
N ILE A 56 -8.94 6.75 -0.87
CA ILE A 56 -8.13 5.69 -0.25
C ILE A 56 -7.27 6.27 0.88
N ILE A 57 -6.63 7.43 0.67
CA ILE A 57 -5.81 8.11 1.68
C ILE A 57 -6.67 8.48 2.90
N LYS A 58 -7.87 9.03 2.69
CA LYS A 58 -8.80 9.33 3.80
C LYS A 58 -9.21 8.08 4.56
N LYS A 59 -9.49 6.96 3.88
CA LYS A 59 -9.80 5.68 4.54
C LYS A 59 -8.61 5.12 5.30
N LEU A 60 -7.39 5.27 4.77
CA LEU A 60 -6.14 4.86 5.39
C LEU A 60 -5.87 5.60 6.70
N GLU A 61 -6.12 6.90 6.75
CA GLU A 61 -5.99 7.68 7.99
C GLU A 61 -6.95 7.20 9.08
N VAL A 62 -8.16 6.77 8.72
CA VAL A 62 -9.14 6.20 9.66
C VAL A 62 -8.70 4.83 10.18
N LEU A 63 -8.04 4.03 9.34
CA LEU A 63 -7.57 2.67 9.67
C LEU A 63 -6.27 2.64 10.47
N LYS A 64 -5.49 3.73 10.51
CA LYS A 64 -4.26 3.86 11.33
C LYS A 64 -4.54 3.98 12.85
N LYS A 65 -5.79 3.88 13.29
CA LYS A 65 -6.22 3.99 14.69
C LYS A 65 -6.49 2.64 15.35
#